data_AF-A0A2E1XPB0-F1
#
_entry.id   AF-A0A2E1XPB0-F1
#
_cell.length_a   1.000
_cell.length_b   1.000
_cell.length_c   1.000
_cell.angle_alpha   90.00
_cell.angle_beta   90.00
_cell.angle_gamma   90.00
#
_symmetry.space_group_name_H-M   'P 1'
#
loop_
_entity.id
_entity.type
_entity.pdbx_description
1 polymer ?
#
loop_
_entity_poly.entity_id
_entity_poly.type
_entity_poly.pdbx_seq_one_letter_code
_entity_poly.pdbx_strand_id
1 'polypeptide(L)'
;MKKINYLLTILSISVGSLFAQQNVGDFENLTLSSESYWDGSDMSGLHNNSVFATNFSSGGYNFNNTYDTTWGAASGYWSSGWAYSNMTDSTTSGFTNQYSAKPGGGHPIGGANYAIGKPNSTIVFNNPDGLSINITNSTYAANSMRDGDAFAKKFTNADQDYFKLHIYGYSNGSILDSTEFYLADFTHADSTLDYIVTDWQYVELLPGPYDSVSFDLSSSDVGAFGMNTPAYFCIDNVGNFPLLSNTINQEIISIYPNPSSDFIYINRKDSDNYTISLFNILGELIIDKKINLQQLNLSNLPNGQYFLKIESESGIINERILKI
;
A
#
# COMPACT_ATOMS: atom_id res chain seq x y z
N MET A 1 71.89 -10.18 -1.17
CA MET A 1 70.67 -9.95 -1.99
C MET A 1 69.66 -11.06 -1.73
N LYS A 2 68.61 -10.79 -0.95
CA LYS A 2 67.36 -11.56 -0.96
C LYS A 2 66.22 -10.55 -0.81
N LYS A 3 65.53 -10.26 -1.90
CA LYS A 3 64.35 -9.39 -1.92
C LYS A 3 63.17 -10.20 -1.37
N ILE A 4 62.58 -9.76 -0.27
CA ILE A 4 61.31 -10.28 0.23
C ILE A 4 60.21 -9.45 -0.43
N ASN A 5 59.47 -10.06 -1.34
CA ASN A 5 58.30 -9.45 -1.96
C ASN A 5 57.10 -9.67 -1.03
N TYR A 6 56.55 -8.59 -0.48
CA TYR A 6 55.24 -8.64 0.14
C TYR A 6 54.18 -8.57 -0.98
N LEU A 7 53.41 -9.64 -1.14
CA LEU A 7 52.23 -9.68 -1.99
C LEU A 7 51.12 -8.92 -1.25
N LEU A 8 50.79 -7.72 -1.71
CA LEU A 8 49.68 -6.93 -1.17
C LEU A 8 48.38 -7.43 -1.80
N THR A 9 47.63 -8.26 -1.08
CA THR A 9 46.28 -8.67 -1.50
C THR A 9 45.33 -7.53 -1.16
N ILE A 10 44.97 -6.71 -2.14
CA ILE A 10 43.91 -5.70 -2.00
C ILE A 10 42.58 -6.46 -2.05
N LEU A 11 42.00 -6.72 -0.88
CA LEU A 11 40.63 -7.21 -0.78
C LEU A 11 39.70 -6.00 -1.00
N SER A 12 39.24 -5.81 -2.23
CA SER A 12 38.19 -4.85 -2.54
C SER A 12 36.88 -5.34 -1.93
N ILE A 13 36.55 -4.86 -0.73
CA ILE A 13 35.20 -4.98 -0.18
C ILE A 13 34.34 -3.99 -0.97
N SER A 14 33.68 -4.50 -2.00
CA SER A 14 32.56 -3.79 -2.61
C SER A 14 31.47 -3.71 -1.54
N VAL A 15 31.36 -2.55 -0.89
CA VAL A 15 30.17 -2.20 -0.12
C VAL A 15 29.09 -1.93 -1.16
N GLY A 16 28.46 -3.00 -1.64
CA GLY A 16 27.17 -2.88 -2.29
C GLY A 16 26.22 -2.36 -1.23
N SER A 17 25.76 -1.13 -1.40
CA SER A 17 24.55 -0.67 -0.75
C SER A 17 23.45 -1.67 -1.12
N LEU A 18 23.10 -2.54 -0.18
CA LEU A 18 21.87 -3.31 -0.22
C LEU A 18 20.74 -2.29 -0.10
N PHE A 19 20.36 -1.68 -1.23
CA PHE A 19 19.00 -1.21 -1.34
C PHE A 19 18.15 -2.45 -1.19
N ALA A 20 17.41 -2.57 -0.07
CA ALA A 20 16.31 -3.50 -0.03
C ALA A 20 15.44 -3.14 -1.24
N GLN A 21 15.37 -4.04 -2.22
CA GLN A 21 14.46 -3.87 -3.33
C GLN A 21 13.07 -3.75 -2.71
N GLN A 22 12.45 -2.58 -2.83
CA GLN A 22 11.06 -2.38 -2.46
C GLN A 22 10.25 -3.37 -3.30
N ASN A 23 9.77 -4.43 -2.68
CA ASN A 23 9.02 -5.48 -3.35
C ASN A 23 7.54 -5.13 -3.42
N VAL A 24 7.24 -3.84 -3.61
CA VAL A 24 5.90 -3.26 -3.55
C VAL A 24 5.20 -3.52 -4.89
N GLY A 25 3.95 -3.97 -4.84
CA GLY A 25 3.06 -3.97 -6.00
C GLY A 25 2.43 -2.60 -6.19
N ASP A 26 3.16 -1.69 -6.84
CA ASP A 26 2.71 -0.33 -7.21
C ASP A 26 2.13 -0.26 -8.64
N PHE A 27 2.14 -1.38 -9.36
CA PHE A 27 1.56 -1.57 -10.70
C PHE A 27 2.19 -0.73 -11.83
N GLU A 28 3.22 0.07 -11.56
CA GLU A 28 3.87 0.93 -12.58
C GLU A 28 4.70 0.13 -13.59
N ASN A 29 5.07 -1.10 -13.26
CA ASN A 29 5.71 -2.01 -14.21
C ASN A 29 4.75 -2.46 -15.33
N LEU A 30 3.44 -2.21 -15.19
CA LEU A 30 2.42 -2.57 -16.16
C LEU A 30 2.22 -1.43 -17.17
N THR A 31 2.32 -1.74 -18.46
CA THR A 31 2.21 -0.72 -19.51
C THR A 31 0.74 -0.49 -19.87
N LEU A 32 0.27 0.74 -19.70
CA LEU A 32 -1.04 1.21 -20.14
C LEU A 32 -0.90 2.49 -20.98
N SER A 33 -1.82 2.69 -21.93
CA SER A 33 -2.08 4.02 -22.46
C SER A 33 -2.68 4.93 -21.38
N SER A 34 -2.59 6.25 -21.54
CA SER A 34 -3.30 7.18 -20.65
C SER A 34 -4.80 6.96 -20.70
N GLU A 35 -5.47 7.06 -19.54
CA GLU A 35 -6.92 6.90 -19.39
C GLU A 35 -7.43 5.56 -19.94
N SER A 36 -6.76 4.48 -19.54
CA SER A 36 -7.12 3.13 -19.97
C SER A 36 -7.04 2.12 -18.85
N TYR A 37 -7.41 0.89 -19.18
CA TYR A 37 -7.37 -0.24 -18.27
C TYR A 37 -7.08 -1.51 -19.06
N TRP A 38 -6.68 -2.53 -18.33
CA TRP A 38 -6.61 -3.89 -18.80
C TRP A 38 -7.43 -4.77 -17.86
N ASP A 39 -8.29 -5.60 -18.43
CA ASP A 39 -9.20 -6.49 -17.71
C ASP A 39 -9.19 -7.93 -18.25
N GLY A 40 -8.22 -8.25 -19.13
CA GLY A 40 -8.12 -9.54 -19.82
C GLY A 40 -8.90 -9.61 -21.14
N SER A 41 -9.55 -8.53 -21.58
CA SER A 41 -10.26 -8.47 -22.87
C SER A 41 -9.38 -8.66 -24.11
N ASP A 42 -8.05 -8.60 -23.95
CA ASP A 42 -7.08 -9.01 -24.96
C ASP A 42 -7.02 -10.52 -25.19
N MET A 43 -7.76 -11.31 -24.39
CA MET A 43 -7.83 -12.77 -24.47
C MET A 43 -6.45 -13.44 -24.30
N SER A 44 -5.59 -12.82 -23.49
CA SER A 44 -4.28 -13.37 -23.13
C SER A 44 -4.39 -14.51 -22.10
N GLY A 45 -3.34 -15.33 -22.01
CA GLY A 45 -3.24 -16.41 -21.03
C GLY A 45 -3.71 -17.78 -21.52
N LEU A 46 -4.02 -18.67 -20.57
CA LEU A 46 -4.46 -20.03 -20.82
C LEU A 46 -5.95 -20.06 -21.16
N HIS A 47 -6.27 -20.50 -22.37
CA HIS A 47 -7.64 -20.64 -22.84
C HIS A 47 -8.20 -22.04 -22.56
N ASN A 48 -9.35 -22.11 -21.90
CA ASN A 48 -10.13 -23.33 -21.67
C ASN A 48 -11.63 -23.03 -21.70
N ASN A 49 -12.39 -23.70 -22.57
CA ASN A 49 -13.86 -23.57 -22.66
C ASN A 49 -14.38 -22.13 -22.70
N SER A 50 -13.82 -21.28 -23.58
CA SER A 50 -14.18 -19.85 -23.72
C SER A 50 -13.76 -18.97 -22.54
N VAL A 51 -12.95 -19.49 -21.62
CA VAL A 51 -12.41 -18.75 -20.48
C VAL A 51 -10.90 -18.59 -20.66
N PHE A 52 -10.41 -17.37 -20.52
CA PHE A 52 -9.01 -17.00 -20.60
C PHE A 52 -8.51 -16.67 -19.20
N ALA A 53 -7.64 -17.51 -18.66
CA ALA A 53 -7.03 -17.32 -17.35
C ALA A 53 -5.59 -16.85 -17.51
N THR A 54 -5.26 -15.71 -16.92
CA THR A 54 -3.93 -15.09 -17.01
C THR A 54 -3.49 -14.60 -15.64
N ASN A 55 -2.20 -14.32 -15.50
CA ASN A 55 -1.66 -13.70 -14.30
C ASN A 55 -0.77 -12.53 -14.73
N PHE A 56 -0.84 -11.44 -13.98
CA PHE A 56 0.15 -10.37 -14.05
C PHE A 56 0.84 -10.24 -12.69
N SER A 57 2.04 -9.65 -12.70
CA SER A 57 2.84 -9.49 -11.49
C SER A 57 3.21 -8.02 -11.31
N SER A 58 3.24 -7.59 -10.07
CA SER A 58 3.79 -6.29 -9.67
C SER A 58 4.50 -6.46 -8.33
N GLY A 59 5.73 -5.95 -8.24
CA GLY A 59 6.62 -6.22 -7.11
C GLY A 59 6.73 -7.71 -6.78
N GLY A 60 6.47 -8.03 -5.51
CA GLY A 60 6.56 -9.39 -4.96
C GLY A 60 5.30 -10.23 -5.14
N TYR A 61 4.34 -9.77 -5.94
CA TYR A 61 2.96 -10.22 -5.88
C TYR A 61 2.44 -10.62 -7.26
N ASN A 62 1.62 -11.66 -7.29
CA ASN A 62 0.97 -12.16 -8.49
C ASN A 62 -0.54 -12.06 -8.34
N PHE A 63 -1.17 -11.58 -9.40
CA PHE A 63 -2.58 -11.24 -9.46
C PHE A 63 -3.23 -12.07 -10.56
N ASN A 64 -4.22 -12.86 -10.20
CA ASN A 64 -4.97 -13.64 -11.18
C ASN A 64 -5.95 -12.75 -11.94
N ASN A 65 -6.24 -13.07 -13.19
CA ASN A 65 -7.33 -12.49 -13.97
C ASN A 65 -8.01 -13.59 -14.78
N THR A 66 -9.31 -13.46 -14.95
CA THR A 66 -10.08 -14.36 -15.81
C THR A 66 -11.07 -13.57 -16.65
N TYR A 67 -11.02 -13.79 -17.97
CA TYR A 67 -11.93 -13.19 -18.94
C TYR A 67 -12.76 -14.29 -19.61
N ASP A 68 -14.08 -14.15 -19.59
CA ASP A 68 -15.04 -15.15 -20.06
C ASP A 68 -15.73 -14.66 -21.34
N THR A 69 -15.65 -15.46 -22.40
CA THR A 69 -16.27 -15.23 -23.71
C THR A 69 -17.35 -16.26 -24.04
N THR A 70 -17.95 -16.92 -23.05
CA THR A 70 -18.99 -17.95 -23.22
C THR A 70 -20.16 -17.48 -24.09
N TRP A 71 -20.49 -16.18 -24.03
CA TRP A 71 -21.55 -15.54 -24.83
C TRP A 71 -21.05 -14.91 -26.14
N GLY A 72 -19.84 -15.30 -26.59
CA GLY A 72 -19.15 -14.79 -27.76
C GLY A 72 -18.10 -13.73 -27.42
N ALA A 73 -17.06 -13.62 -28.25
CA ALA A 73 -15.92 -12.71 -28.00
C ALA A 73 -16.32 -11.23 -27.90
N ALA A 74 -17.33 -10.80 -28.65
CA ALA A 74 -17.85 -9.43 -28.60
C ALA A 74 -18.64 -9.10 -27.33
N SER A 75 -19.06 -10.13 -26.59
CA SER A 75 -19.81 -10.04 -25.33
C SER A 75 -19.00 -10.61 -24.16
N GLY A 76 -17.68 -10.67 -24.33
CA GLY A 76 -16.79 -11.13 -23.26
C GLY A 76 -16.82 -10.20 -22.06
N TYR A 77 -16.48 -10.73 -20.90
CA TYR A 77 -16.43 -9.94 -19.68
C TYR A 77 -15.36 -10.45 -18.72
N TRP A 78 -14.78 -9.54 -17.96
CA TRP A 78 -13.90 -9.86 -16.84
C TRP A 78 -14.71 -10.57 -15.75
N SER A 79 -14.52 -11.88 -15.61
CA SER A 79 -15.35 -12.74 -14.76
C SER A 79 -14.84 -12.85 -13.32
N SER A 80 -13.51 -12.81 -13.11
CA SER A 80 -12.92 -12.90 -11.76
C SER A 80 -11.47 -12.41 -11.72
N GLY A 81 -10.93 -12.28 -10.49
CA GLY A 81 -9.55 -11.87 -10.27
C GLY A 81 -9.39 -10.35 -10.28
N TRP A 82 -8.34 -9.85 -10.92
CA TRP A 82 -7.94 -8.46 -10.90
C TRP A 82 -7.93 -7.84 -12.30
N ALA A 83 -8.24 -6.57 -12.37
CA ALA A 83 -7.92 -5.69 -13.50
C ALA A 83 -6.91 -4.63 -13.01
N TYR A 84 -6.28 -3.89 -13.93
CA TYR A 84 -5.47 -2.72 -13.57
C TYR A 84 -5.78 -1.54 -14.50
N SER A 85 -5.65 -0.32 -13.98
CA SER A 85 -6.09 0.89 -14.66
C SER A 85 -5.26 2.10 -14.25
N ASN A 86 -5.30 3.14 -15.09
CA ASN A 86 -4.84 4.49 -14.77
C ASN A 86 -5.93 5.54 -15.08
N MET A 87 -7.21 5.13 -15.06
CA MET A 87 -8.32 6.03 -15.30
C MET A 87 -8.47 7.03 -14.15
N THR A 88 -8.84 8.27 -14.48
CA THR A 88 -8.98 9.36 -13.50
C THR A 88 -10.42 9.80 -13.27
N ASP A 89 -11.41 9.16 -13.92
CA ASP A 89 -12.83 9.52 -13.78
C ASP A 89 -13.42 9.11 -12.42
N SER A 90 -13.35 10.04 -11.47
CA SER A 90 -13.92 9.92 -10.12
C SER A 90 -15.40 10.33 -10.01
N THR A 91 -16.04 10.68 -11.13
CA THR A 91 -17.32 11.41 -11.13
C THR A 91 -18.48 10.67 -11.81
N THR A 92 -18.24 9.98 -12.92
CA THR A 92 -19.31 9.34 -13.69
C THR A 92 -19.89 8.15 -12.93
N SER A 93 -21.22 8.07 -12.87
CA SER A 93 -21.94 6.96 -12.22
C SER A 93 -22.27 5.85 -13.21
N GLY A 94 -22.44 4.63 -12.70
CA GLY A 94 -22.90 3.48 -13.47
C GLY A 94 -21.81 2.47 -13.83
N PHE A 95 -22.25 1.32 -14.33
CA PHE A 95 -21.43 0.12 -14.55
C PHE A 95 -20.29 0.31 -15.55
N THR A 96 -20.35 1.32 -16.42
CA THR A 96 -19.28 1.63 -17.37
C THR A 96 -18.05 2.27 -16.69
N ASN A 97 -18.16 2.69 -15.43
CA ASN A 97 -17.07 3.31 -14.68
C ASN A 97 -16.52 2.41 -13.55
N GLN A 98 -16.50 1.09 -13.78
CA GLN A 98 -16.02 0.10 -12.81
C GLN A 98 -14.49 0.03 -12.67
N TYR A 99 -13.74 0.63 -13.60
CA TYR A 99 -12.27 0.59 -13.62
C TYR A 99 -11.62 1.85 -13.05
N SER A 100 -12.39 2.88 -12.69
CA SER A 100 -11.86 4.08 -12.06
C SER A 100 -11.82 3.95 -10.54
N ALA A 101 -10.74 4.38 -9.90
CA ALA A 101 -10.66 4.52 -8.45
C ALA A 101 -11.35 5.82 -8.00
N LYS A 102 -12.04 5.78 -6.86
CA LYS A 102 -12.77 6.95 -6.35
C LYS A 102 -11.89 8.19 -6.12
N PRO A 103 -10.61 8.09 -5.70
CA PRO A 103 -9.70 9.23 -5.60
C PRO A 103 -9.38 9.91 -6.94
N GLY A 104 -9.65 9.25 -8.08
CA GLY A 104 -9.37 9.78 -9.42
C GLY A 104 -7.95 9.49 -9.93
N GLY A 105 -7.38 8.34 -9.57
CA GLY A 105 -6.07 7.87 -10.04
C GLY A 105 -5.41 6.91 -9.04
N GLY A 106 -4.17 6.49 -9.36
CA GLY A 106 -3.31 5.74 -8.45
C GLY A 106 -3.00 6.49 -7.16
N HIS A 107 -2.39 5.80 -6.20
CA HIS A 107 -1.96 6.41 -4.96
C HIS A 107 -0.89 7.48 -5.23
N PRO A 108 -0.93 8.66 -4.55
CA PRO A 108 0.00 9.77 -4.81
C PRO A 108 1.50 9.41 -4.71
N ILE A 109 1.80 8.33 -4.00
CA ILE A 109 3.10 7.67 -3.94
C ILE A 109 2.85 6.26 -4.49
N GLY A 110 3.55 5.84 -5.55
CA GLY A 110 3.24 4.57 -6.22
C GLY A 110 3.16 4.81 -7.72
N GLY A 111 2.34 5.78 -8.15
CA GLY A 111 2.30 6.22 -9.53
C GLY A 111 0.88 6.45 -10.03
N ALA A 112 0.65 6.21 -11.32
CA ALA A 112 -0.65 6.46 -11.94
C ALA A 112 -1.54 5.20 -12.00
N ASN A 113 -0.92 4.03 -12.05
CA ASN A 113 -1.59 2.74 -12.16
C ASN A 113 -2.05 2.26 -10.78
N TYR A 114 -3.12 1.48 -10.77
CA TYR A 114 -3.65 0.79 -9.61
C TYR A 114 -4.42 -0.45 -10.06
N ALA A 115 -4.76 -1.35 -9.13
CA ALA A 115 -5.53 -2.55 -9.44
C ALA A 115 -6.98 -2.45 -8.93
N ILE A 116 -7.89 -3.17 -9.61
CA ILE A 116 -9.31 -3.26 -9.27
C ILE A 116 -9.62 -4.73 -9.00
N GLY A 117 -10.24 -4.99 -7.84
CA GLY A 117 -10.65 -6.31 -7.39
C GLY A 117 -12.16 -6.50 -7.39
N LYS A 118 -12.56 -7.78 -7.39
CA LYS A 118 -13.93 -8.28 -7.20
C LYS A 118 -13.94 -9.22 -5.99
N PRO A 119 -15.12 -9.72 -5.56
CA PRO A 119 -15.16 -10.81 -4.58
C PRO A 119 -14.34 -12.01 -5.06
N ASN A 120 -13.61 -12.62 -4.14
CA ASN A 120 -12.71 -13.75 -4.35
C ASN A 120 -11.46 -13.46 -5.18
N SER A 121 -11.10 -12.20 -5.42
CA SER A 121 -9.77 -11.87 -5.96
C SER A 121 -8.68 -12.35 -5.00
N THR A 122 -7.58 -12.88 -5.53
CA THR A 122 -6.48 -13.41 -4.71
C THR A 122 -5.14 -12.83 -5.12
N ILE A 123 -4.25 -12.64 -4.15
CA ILE A 123 -2.86 -12.25 -4.41
C ILE A 123 -1.98 -13.39 -3.92
N VAL A 124 -1.06 -13.86 -4.75
CA VAL A 124 -0.08 -14.90 -4.40
C VAL A 124 1.31 -14.27 -4.28
N PHE A 125 1.97 -14.52 -3.17
CA PHE A 125 3.23 -13.87 -2.84
C PHE A 125 4.39 -14.71 -3.41
N ASN A 126 5.40 -14.05 -3.97
CA ASN A 126 6.61 -14.72 -4.45
C ASN A 126 7.39 -15.36 -3.29
N ASN A 127 7.36 -14.74 -2.11
CA ASN A 127 7.91 -15.25 -0.87
C ASN A 127 6.95 -14.91 0.28
N PRO A 128 6.76 -15.79 1.28
CA PRO A 128 5.92 -15.47 2.41
C PRO A 128 6.37 -14.21 3.16
N ASP A 129 5.45 -13.29 3.42
CA ASP A 129 5.72 -12.00 4.08
C ASP A 129 4.44 -11.45 4.74
N GLY A 130 4.55 -10.35 5.48
CA GLY A 130 3.41 -9.57 5.95
C GLY A 130 2.64 -8.91 4.80
N LEU A 131 1.39 -8.52 5.06
CA LEU A 131 0.59 -7.74 4.12
C LEU A 131 0.29 -6.37 4.71
N SER A 132 0.71 -5.33 3.99
CA SER A 132 0.05 -4.03 3.99
C SER A 132 -0.35 -3.64 2.58
N ILE A 133 -1.32 -2.74 2.46
CA ILE A 133 -1.97 -2.42 1.19
C ILE A 133 -2.73 -1.10 1.30
N ASN A 134 -2.75 -0.32 0.23
CA ASN A 134 -3.66 0.82 0.10
C ASN A 134 -4.97 0.38 -0.56
N ILE A 135 -6.11 0.78 0.01
CA ILE A 135 -7.45 0.36 -0.42
C ILE A 135 -8.36 1.58 -0.54
N THR A 136 -9.21 1.60 -1.56
CA THR A 136 -10.28 2.58 -1.71
C THR A 136 -11.46 1.98 -2.46
N ASN A 137 -12.56 2.75 -2.57
CA ASN A 137 -13.68 2.36 -3.42
C ASN A 137 -13.35 2.52 -4.90
N SER A 138 -13.97 1.69 -5.75
CA SER A 138 -14.15 2.07 -7.15
C SER A 138 -15.12 3.26 -7.25
N THR A 139 -15.01 4.06 -8.32
CA THR A 139 -15.94 5.17 -8.56
C THR A 139 -17.38 4.70 -8.66
N TYR A 140 -17.61 3.57 -9.35
CA TYR A 140 -18.96 3.00 -9.49
C TYR A 140 -19.56 2.65 -8.13
N ALA A 141 -18.86 1.88 -7.29
CA ALA A 141 -19.37 1.48 -5.97
C ALA A 141 -19.63 2.70 -5.07
N ALA A 142 -18.68 3.65 -4.99
CA ALA A 142 -18.84 4.84 -4.17
C ALA A 142 -20.02 5.73 -4.60
N ASN A 143 -20.20 5.91 -5.91
CA ASN A 143 -21.32 6.70 -6.43
C ASN A 143 -22.66 5.98 -6.23
N SER A 144 -22.70 4.67 -6.44
CA SER A 144 -23.88 3.84 -6.19
C SER A 144 -24.33 3.93 -4.73
N MET A 145 -23.43 3.82 -3.76
CA MET A 145 -23.76 4.00 -2.34
C MET A 145 -24.24 5.42 -2.02
N ARG A 146 -23.68 6.45 -2.67
CA ARG A 146 -24.04 7.86 -2.43
C ARG A 146 -25.41 8.23 -2.99
N ASP A 147 -25.74 7.76 -4.19
CA ASP A 147 -26.86 8.25 -4.99
C ASP A 147 -27.95 7.18 -5.25
N GLY A 148 -27.61 5.89 -5.11
CA GLY A 148 -28.37 4.76 -5.63
C GLY A 148 -28.15 4.58 -7.14
N ASP A 149 -28.56 3.44 -7.68
CA ASP A 149 -28.62 3.19 -9.12
C ASP A 149 -29.82 2.31 -9.51
N ALA A 150 -29.79 1.69 -10.69
CA ALA A 150 -30.88 0.86 -11.19
C ALA A 150 -31.09 -0.44 -10.37
N PHE A 151 -30.10 -0.85 -9.59
CA PHE A 151 -30.08 -2.09 -8.82
C PHE A 151 -29.87 -1.84 -7.33
N ALA A 152 -28.95 -0.94 -6.97
CA ALA A 152 -28.59 -0.63 -5.60
C ALA A 152 -29.33 0.60 -5.06
N LYS A 153 -29.60 0.60 -3.76
CA LYS A 153 -30.17 1.76 -3.07
C LYS A 153 -29.07 2.70 -2.59
N LYS A 154 -29.44 3.96 -2.39
CA LYS A 154 -28.62 4.91 -1.63
C LYS A 154 -28.46 4.45 -0.17
N PHE A 155 -27.26 4.57 0.37
CA PHE A 155 -26.97 4.25 1.76
C PHE A 155 -27.47 5.33 2.72
N THR A 156 -27.98 4.90 3.87
CA THR A 156 -28.49 5.78 4.94
C THR A 156 -28.18 5.23 6.32
N ASN A 157 -28.05 6.13 7.30
CA ASN A 157 -27.96 5.76 8.71
C ASN A 157 -29.20 4.99 9.19
N ALA A 158 -30.38 5.37 8.71
CA ALA A 158 -31.64 4.77 9.12
C ALA A 158 -31.71 3.27 8.81
N ASP A 159 -31.13 2.87 7.68
CA ASP A 159 -31.03 1.47 7.26
C ASP A 159 -29.79 0.76 7.83
N GLN A 160 -28.94 1.47 8.57
CA GLN A 160 -27.66 0.99 9.13
C GLN A 160 -26.78 0.36 8.05
N ASP A 161 -26.59 1.11 6.96
CA ASP A 161 -25.90 0.57 5.80
C ASP A 161 -24.39 0.44 5.97
N TYR A 162 -23.80 -0.53 5.27
CA TYR A 162 -22.35 -0.67 5.19
C TYR A 162 -21.92 -1.31 3.87
N PHE A 163 -20.65 -1.09 3.54
CA PHE A 163 -19.92 -1.82 2.51
C PHE A 163 -18.54 -2.15 3.06
N LYS A 164 -18.20 -3.44 3.09
CA LYS A 164 -17.08 -3.96 3.87
C LYS A 164 -16.29 -4.96 3.07
N LEU A 165 -14.97 -4.78 3.09
CA LEU A 165 -13.99 -5.68 2.52
C LEU A 165 -13.42 -6.56 3.64
N HIS A 166 -13.47 -7.87 3.46
CA HIS A 166 -12.82 -8.84 4.33
C HIS A 166 -11.57 -9.36 3.62
N ILE A 167 -10.42 -9.22 4.28
CA ILE A 167 -9.13 -9.66 3.78
C ILE A 167 -8.68 -10.84 4.62
N TYR A 168 -8.44 -11.99 3.98
CA TYR A 168 -7.96 -13.19 4.63
C TYR A 168 -6.52 -13.45 4.22
N GLY A 169 -5.61 -13.58 5.19
CA GLY A 169 -4.24 -13.99 4.97
C GLY A 169 -4.05 -15.49 5.20
N TYR A 170 -3.41 -16.18 4.27
CA TYR A 170 -3.20 -17.62 4.31
C TYR A 170 -1.72 -17.99 4.46
N SER A 171 -1.48 -19.13 5.08
CA SER A 171 -0.20 -19.83 5.07
C SER A 171 -0.43 -21.32 4.90
N ASN A 172 0.18 -21.92 3.89
CA ASN A 172 0.02 -23.31 3.46
C ASN A 172 -1.46 -23.73 3.31
N GLY A 173 -2.27 -22.84 2.71
CA GLY A 173 -3.69 -23.07 2.44
C GLY A 173 -4.63 -22.96 3.65
N SER A 174 -4.12 -22.59 4.83
CA SER A 174 -4.94 -22.32 6.03
C SER A 174 -4.95 -20.82 6.32
N ILE A 175 -6.09 -20.28 6.76
CA ILE A 175 -6.19 -18.89 7.21
C ILE A 175 -5.31 -18.74 8.47
N LEU A 176 -4.38 -17.80 8.42
CA LEU A 176 -3.52 -17.43 9.53
C LEU A 176 -4.08 -16.21 10.28
N ASP A 177 -4.60 -15.22 9.55
CA ASP A 177 -5.21 -14.01 10.08
C ASP A 177 -6.26 -13.46 9.10
N SER A 178 -7.09 -12.54 9.58
CA SER A 178 -7.98 -11.77 8.72
C SER A 178 -8.28 -10.41 9.33
N THR A 179 -8.54 -9.43 8.48
CA THR A 179 -9.05 -8.12 8.91
C THR A 179 -10.26 -7.71 8.10
N GLU A 180 -11.09 -6.85 8.68
CA GLU A 180 -12.22 -6.24 8.02
C GLU A 180 -11.97 -4.74 7.86
N PHE A 181 -12.28 -4.22 6.68
CA PHE A 181 -12.16 -2.80 6.37
C PHE A 181 -13.47 -2.28 5.79
N TYR A 182 -14.03 -1.24 6.40
CA TYR A 182 -15.26 -0.62 5.94
C TYR A 182 -14.94 0.40 4.83
N LEU A 183 -15.41 0.09 3.63
CA LEU A 183 -15.41 0.99 2.47
C LEU A 183 -16.53 2.04 2.56
N ALA A 184 -17.57 1.74 3.33
CA ALA A 184 -18.59 2.69 3.79
C ALA A 184 -19.19 2.16 5.09
N ASP A 185 -19.53 3.07 6.01
CA ASP A 185 -20.14 2.73 7.28
C ASP A 185 -21.14 3.80 7.71
N PHE A 186 -22.42 3.42 7.75
CA PHE A 186 -23.56 4.21 8.20
C PHE A 186 -24.21 3.56 9.43
N THR A 187 -23.48 2.69 10.14
CA THR A 187 -23.97 1.96 11.32
C THR A 187 -23.75 2.72 12.64
N HIS A 188 -23.16 3.91 12.56
CA HIS A 188 -22.89 4.73 13.74
C HIS A 188 -24.20 5.22 14.37
N ALA A 189 -24.24 5.24 15.71
CA ALA A 189 -25.36 5.85 16.43
C ALA A 189 -25.43 7.38 16.20
N ASP A 190 -24.28 8.02 15.95
CA ASP A 190 -24.18 9.41 15.52
C ASP A 190 -23.92 9.45 14.00
N SER A 191 -24.95 9.82 13.24
CA SER A 191 -24.89 9.89 11.77
C SER A 191 -23.87 10.89 11.22
N THR A 192 -23.29 11.77 12.05
CA THR A 192 -22.20 12.65 11.61
C THR A 192 -20.88 11.92 11.42
N LEU A 193 -20.78 10.68 11.91
CA LEU A 193 -19.65 9.77 11.70
C LEU A 193 -19.85 8.89 10.47
N ASP A 194 -20.97 8.97 9.77
CA ASP A 194 -21.21 8.17 8.57
C ASP A 194 -20.26 8.58 7.44
N TYR A 195 -19.72 7.58 6.72
CA TYR A 195 -18.78 7.86 5.64
C TYR A 195 -18.88 6.87 4.47
N ILE A 196 -18.41 7.34 3.32
CA ILE A 196 -17.98 6.54 2.18
C ILE A 196 -16.51 6.88 1.97
N VAL A 197 -15.64 5.86 1.89
CA VAL A 197 -14.20 6.08 1.62
C VAL A 197 -14.03 6.65 0.22
N THR A 198 -13.48 7.86 0.14
CA THR A 198 -13.19 8.57 -1.14
C THR A 198 -11.71 8.72 -1.44
N ASP A 199 -10.84 8.43 -0.47
CA ASP A 199 -9.38 8.55 -0.58
C ASP A 199 -8.73 7.19 -0.28
N TRP A 200 -7.46 7.03 -0.65
CA TRP A 200 -6.70 5.81 -0.35
C TRP A 200 -6.48 5.63 1.16
N GLN A 201 -6.83 4.46 1.69
CA GLN A 201 -6.65 4.11 3.10
C GLN A 201 -5.62 2.99 3.23
N TYR A 202 -4.74 3.10 4.21
CA TYR A 202 -3.79 2.04 4.53
C TYR A 202 -4.47 0.96 5.37
N VAL A 203 -4.30 -0.30 4.99
CA VAL A 203 -4.78 -1.48 5.70
C VAL A 203 -3.64 -2.47 5.82
N GLU A 204 -3.52 -3.13 6.97
CA GLU A 204 -2.55 -4.18 7.21
C GLU A 204 -3.18 -5.37 7.93
N LEU A 205 -2.62 -6.56 7.67
CA LEU A 205 -2.84 -7.73 8.52
C LEU A 205 -1.82 -7.73 9.65
N LEU A 206 -2.08 -8.48 10.72
CA LEU A 206 -1.07 -8.67 11.75
C LEU A 206 0.19 -9.29 11.12
N PRO A 207 1.40 -9.00 11.64
CA PRO A 207 2.62 -9.58 11.11
C PRO A 207 2.55 -11.11 11.09
N GLY A 208 2.72 -11.70 9.91
CA GLY A 208 2.65 -13.15 9.69
C GLY A 208 3.26 -13.54 8.34
N PRO A 209 3.73 -14.79 8.17
CA PRO A 209 4.30 -15.28 6.92
C PRO A 209 3.18 -15.71 5.94
N TYR A 210 2.45 -14.74 5.38
CA TYR A 210 1.39 -15.03 4.42
C TYR A 210 1.98 -15.43 3.08
N ASP A 211 1.53 -16.53 2.49
CA ASP A 211 1.88 -16.91 1.11
C ASP A 211 0.87 -16.42 0.08
N SER A 212 -0.33 -16.08 0.55
CA SER A 212 -1.42 -15.61 -0.28
C SER A 212 -2.47 -14.90 0.56
N VAL A 213 -3.22 -14.01 -0.08
CA VAL A 213 -4.40 -13.37 0.52
C VAL A 213 -5.61 -13.46 -0.42
N SER A 214 -6.80 -13.47 0.16
CA SER A 214 -8.06 -13.38 -0.59
C SER A 214 -8.92 -12.22 -0.06
N PHE A 215 -9.76 -11.70 -0.94
CA PHE A 215 -10.60 -10.54 -0.68
C PHE A 215 -12.06 -10.90 -0.93
N ASP A 216 -12.93 -10.62 0.03
CA ASP A 216 -14.38 -10.78 -0.12
C ASP A 216 -15.12 -9.49 0.22
N LEU A 217 -16.21 -9.21 -0.48
CA LEU A 217 -17.02 -8.01 -0.27
C LEU A 217 -18.39 -8.36 0.29
N SER A 218 -18.82 -7.57 1.25
CA SER A 218 -20.15 -7.67 1.85
C SER A 218 -20.79 -6.29 1.96
N SER A 219 -22.12 -6.23 1.87
CA SER A 219 -22.89 -5.00 2.01
C SER A 219 -24.20 -5.28 2.74
N SER A 220 -24.77 -4.24 3.35
CA SER A 220 -26.15 -4.23 3.86
C SER A 220 -27.19 -4.26 2.74
N ASP A 221 -26.88 -3.71 1.56
CA ASP A 221 -27.80 -3.68 0.41
C ASP A 221 -27.76 -5.01 -0.35
N VAL A 222 -28.61 -5.93 0.09
CA VAL A 222 -28.73 -7.30 -0.43
C VAL A 222 -30.12 -7.54 -0.98
N GLY A 223 -30.19 -7.92 -2.26
CA GLY A 223 -31.41 -8.36 -2.93
C GLY A 223 -31.55 -9.88 -2.99
N ALA A 224 -32.53 -10.35 -3.77
CA ALA A 224 -32.81 -11.79 -3.93
C ALA A 224 -31.67 -12.58 -4.60
N PHE A 225 -30.75 -11.92 -5.31
CA PHE A 225 -29.67 -12.54 -6.06
C PHE A 225 -28.28 -12.24 -5.47
N GLY A 226 -28.22 -11.72 -4.25
CA GLY A 226 -26.98 -11.33 -3.58
C GLY A 226 -26.87 -9.82 -3.40
N MET A 227 -25.65 -9.34 -3.22
CA MET A 227 -25.34 -7.93 -3.02
C MET A 227 -25.75 -7.10 -4.24
N ASN A 228 -26.52 -6.04 -4.02
CA ASN A 228 -26.88 -5.09 -5.08
C ASN A 228 -25.77 -4.05 -5.28
N THR A 229 -25.11 -3.63 -4.19
CA THR A 229 -23.96 -2.72 -4.22
C THR A 229 -22.91 -3.24 -5.20
N PRO A 230 -22.39 -2.41 -6.12
CA PRO A 230 -21.38 -2.83 -7.07
C PRO A 230 -20.14 -3.42 -6.38
N ALA A 231 -19.83 -4.68 -6.69
CA ALA A 231 -18.81 -5.46 -6.02
C ALA A 231 -17.38 -5.15 -6.53
N TYR A 232 -16.96 -3.88 -6.46
CA TYR A 232 -15.69 -3.40 -6.99
C TYR A 232 -14.96 -2.49 -6.00
N PHE A 233 -13.71 -2.82 -5.72
CA PHE A 233 -12.80 -2.02 -4.89
C PHE A 233 -11.46 -1.85 -5.60
N CYS A 234 -10.67 -0.87 -5.17
CA CYS A 234 -9.36 -0.59 -5.75
C CYS A 234 -8.28 -0.81 -4.70
N ILE A 235 -7.13 -1.30 -5.17
CA ILE A 235 -5.92 -1.46 -4.36
C ILE A 235 -4.74 -0.78 -5.03
N ASP A 236 -3.78 -0.36 -4.21
CA ASP A 236 -2.48 0.09 -4.66
C ASP A 236 -1.41 -0.28 -3.62
N ASN A 237 -0.14 -0.20 -3.99
CA ASN A 237 1.00 -0.32 -3.10
C ASN A 237 0.95 -1.56 -2.20
N VAL A 238 0.77 -2.73 -2.82
CA VAL A 238 0.70 -4.01 -2.11
C VAL A 238 2.05 -4.36 -1.50
N GLY A 239 2.05 -4.88 -0.28
CA GLY A 239 3.26 -5.24 0.46
C GLY A 239 3.74 -4.14 1.37
N ASN A 240 4.94 -4.31 1.93
CA ASN A 240 5.61 -3.34 2.81
C ASN A 240 5.88 -2.00 2.10
N PHE A 241 4.81 -1.26 1.84
CA PHE A 241 4.82 0.11 1.42
C PHE A 241 5.21 0.93 2.64
N PRO A 242 6.26 1.77 2.55
CA PRO A 242 6.62 2.61 3.67
C PRO A 242 5.44 3.53 3.96
N LEU A 243 4.83 3.35 5.14
CA LEU A 243 4.03 4.38 5.78
C LEU A 243 4.92 5.61 5.91
N LEU A 244 4.82 6.54 4.94
CA LEU A 244 5.47 7.85 4.94
C LEU A 244 6.71 7.92 5.84
N SER A 245 7.83 7.34 5.42
CA SER A 245 9.06 8.08 5.66
C SER A 245 9.02 9.16 4.61
N ASN A 246 8.88 10.43 5.02
CA ASN A 246 9.47 11.50 4.23
C ASN A 246 10.96 11.17 4.17
N THR A 247 11.34 10.33 3.22
CA THR A 247 12.72 10.05 2.88
C THR A 247 13.19 11.33 2.20
N ILE A 248 13.48 12.34 3.01
CA ILE A 248 14.47 13.32 2.61
C ILE A 248 15.68 12.46 2.29
N ASN A 249 16.06 12.49 1.01
CA ASN A 249 17.23 11.82 0.47
C ASN A 249 18.34 11.79 1.53
N GLN A 250 18.81 10.59 1.87
CA GLN A 250 19.93 10.37 2.80
C GLN A 250 21.21 11.12 2.36
N GLU A 251 21.20 11.73 1.17
CA GLU A 251 22.21 12.64 0.68
C GLU A 251 22.26 14.01 1.38
N ILE A 252 21.18 14.48 2.05
CA ILE A 252 21.11 15.83 2.63
C ILE A 252 21.50 15.86 4.11
N ILE A 253 21.15 14.82 4.89
CA ILE A 253 21.46 14.74 6.32
C ILE A 253 22.19 13.43 6.63
N SER A 254 23.27 13.52 7.39
CA SER A 254 24.01 12.36 7.91
C SER A 254 24.16 12.46 9.42
N ILE A 255 23.92 11.35 10.12
CA ILE A 255 24.00 11.27 11.58
C ILE A 255 25.01 10.20 11.95
N TYR A 256 26.02 10.55 12.74
CA TYR A 256 27.10 9.63 13.09
C TYR A 256 27.81 10.04 14.40
N PRO A 257 28.46 9.11 15.10
CA PRO A 257 28.36 7.67 14.90
C PRO A 257 27.00 7.14 15.36
N ASN A 258 26.52 6.08 14.72
CA ASN A 258 25.37 5.33 15.20
C ASN A 258 25.68 3.85 14.94
N PRO A 259 25.99 3.03 15.96
CA PRO A 259 25.80 3.28 17.40
C PRO A 259 26.74 4.33 18.00
N SER A 260 26.37 4.94 19.14
CA SER A 260 27.19 5.95 19.85
C SER A 260 27.23 5.71 21.36
N SER A 261 28.35 6.07 22.01
CA SER A 261 28.51 6.05 23.47
C SER A 261 28.16 7.37 24.14
N ASP A 262 28.47 8.50 23.52
CA ASP A 262 28.46 9.80 24.21
C ASP A 262 27.83 10.91 23.38
N PHE A 263 28.13 10.96 22.08
CA PHE A 263 27.65 12.03 21.21
C PHE A 263 27.28 11.51 19.83
N ILE A 264 26.25 12.11 19.24
CA ILE A 264 26.00 11.99 17.80
C ILE A 264 26.18 13.36 17.17
N TYR A 265 26.70 13.36 15.94
CA TYR A 265 26.88 14.51 15.09
C TYR A 265 25.84 14.47 13.98
N ILE A 266 25.32 15.64 13.63
CA ILE A 266 24.29 15.82 12.63
C ILE A 266 24.86 16.78 11.59
N ASN A 267 25.19 16.25 10.42
CA ASN A 267 25.76 17.00 9.31
C ASN A 267 24.72 17.16 8.21
N ARG A 268 24.40 18.41 7.88
CA ARG A 268 23.37 18.81 6.92
C ARG A 268 24.00 19.55 5.74
N LYS A 269 23.57 19.26 4.51
CA LYS A 269 24.06 19.93 3.29
C LYS A 269 23.25 21.17 2.89
N ASP A 270 22.03 21.30 3.37
CA ASP A 270 21.17 22.46 3.11
C ASP A 270 21.37 23.54 4.21
N SER A 271 20.82 24.74 3.95
CA SER A 271 20.91 25.89 4.85
C SER A 271 19.64 26.14 5.67
N ASP A 272 18.65 25.25 5.58
CA ASP A 272 17.34 25.44 6.21
C ASP A 272 17.42 25.26 7.72
N ASN A 273 16.66 26.07 8.45
CA ASN A 273 16.50 25.87 9.88
C ASN A 273 15.82 24.52 10.15
N TYR A 274 16.26 23.85 11.21
CA TYR A 274 15.66 22.61 11.67
C TYR A 274 15.58 22.55 13.19
N THR A 275 14.66 21.73 13.67
CA THR A 275 14.52 21.36 15.07
C THR A 275 14.81 19.89 15.27
N ILE A 276 15.40 19.55 16.42
CA ILE A 276 15.72 18.19 16.83
C ILE A 276 14.95 17.85 18.10
N SER A 277 14.27 16.70 18.09
CA SER A 277 13.66 16.08 19.26
C SER A 277 14.17 14.65 19.41
N LEU A 278 14.34 14.17 20.64
CA LEU A 278 14.75 12.78 20.92
C LEU A 278 13.68 12.10 21.77
N PHE A 279 13.30 10.89 21.41
CA PHE A 279 12.29 10.07 22.10
C PHE A 279 12.87 8.73 22.52
N ASN A 280 12.34 8.15 23.60
CA ASN A 280 12.63 6.76 23.95
C ASN A 280 11.69 5.78 23.20
N ILE A 281 11.87 4.46 23.43
CA ILE A 281 11.05 3.42 22.78
C ILE A 281 9.56 3.45 23.14
N LEU A 282 9.18 4.14 24.22
CA LEU A 282 7.79 4.30 24.65
C LEU A 282 7.16 5.58 24.06
N GLY A 283 7.92 6.34 23.26
CA GLY A 283 7.47 7.62 22.68
C GLY A 283 7.58 8.81 23.63
N GLU A 284 8.19 8.66 24.80
CA GLU A 284 8.39 9.78 25.73
C GLU A 284 9.49 10.71 25.22
N LEU A 285 9.22 12.02 25.23
CA LEU A 285 10.16 13.06 24.82
C LEU A 285 11.30 13.20 25.85
N ILE A 286 12.52 12.91 25.43
CA ILE A 286 13.75 12.98 26.25
C ILE A 286 14.47 14.32 26.04
N ILE A 287 14.57 14.77 24.78
CA ILE A 287 15.20 16.06 24.44
C ILE A 287 14.20 16.87 23.63
N ASP A 288 13.91 18.06 24.13
CA ASP A 288 12.96 19.00 23.54
C ASP A 288 13.61 19.92 22.49
N LYS A 289 12.84 20.15 21.42
CA LYS A 289 13.09 20.90 20.18
C LYS A 289 14.31 21.83 20.20
N LYS A 290 15.49 21.31 19.88
CA LYS A 290 16.74 22.08 19.71
C LYS A 290 16.89 22.58 18.29
N ILE A 291 17.12 23.87 18.11
CA ILE A 291 17.27 24.50 16.79
C ILE A 291 18.72 24.38 16.30
N ASN A 292 18.92 23.91 15.06
CA ASN A 292 20.19 23.88 14.33
C ASN A 292 21.37 23.26 15.09
N LEU A 293 21.10 22.24 15.90
CA LEU A 293 22.11 21.60 16.73
C LEU A 293 22.91 20.57 15.92
N GLN A 294 24.21 20.79 15.77
CA GLN A 294 25.11 19.89 15.01
C GLN A 294 25.67 18.72 15.83
N GLN A 295 25.54 18.77 17.17
CA GLN A 295 26.03 17.74 18.07
C GLN A 295 25.05 17.55 19.23
N LEU A 296 24.63 16.30 19.44
CA LEU A 296 23.73 15.92 20.52
C LEU A 296 24.47 15.05 21.54
N ASN A 297 24.40 15.43 22.81
CA ASN A 297 24.99 14.68 23.93
C ASN A 297 24.00 13.62 24.44
N LEU A 298 24.45 12.36 24.47
CA LEU A 298 23.73 11.18 24.93
C LEU A 298 24.37 10.53 26.16
N SER A 299 25.49 11.05 26.69
CA SER A 299 26.27 10.41 27.78
C SER A 299 25.44 10.14 29.05
N ASN A 300 24.43 10.97 29.32
CA ASN A 300 23.56 10.84 30.49
C ASN A 300 22.34 9.93 30.26
N LEU A 301 22.20 9.38 29.06
CA LEU A 301 21.07 8.51 28.72
C LEU A 301 21.43 7.04 28.95
N PRO A 302 20.50 6.23 29.48
CA PRO A 302 20.69 4.78 29.56
C PRO A 302 20.97 4.16 28.18
N ASN A 303 21.75 3.09 28.17
CA ASN A 303 21.96 2.29 26.97
C ASN A 303 20.63 1.73 26.47
N GLY A 304 20.38 1.86 25.16
CA GLY A 304 19.08 1.54 24.59
C GLY A 304 18.84 2.18 23.22
N GLN A 305 17.65 1.96 22.70
CA GLN A 305 17.20 2.53 21.44
C GLN A 305 16.45 3.85 21.68
N TYR A 306 16.70 4.82 20.81
CA TYR A 306 16.05 6.11 20.81
C TYR A 306 15.64 6.49 19.38
N PHE A 307 14.65 7.37 19.26
CA PHE A 307 14.21 7.92 17.98
C PHE A 307 14.53 9.41 17.94
N LEU A 308 15.35 9.82 17.00
CA LEU A 308 15.68 11.21 16.72
C LEU A 308 14.75 11.73 15.63
N LYS A 309 13.95 12.74 15.94
CA LYS A 309 13.12 13.47 14.97
C LYS A 309 13.83 14.77 14.59
N ILE A 310 14.04 15.00 13.30
CA ILE A 310 14.54 16.25 12.73
C ILE A 310 13.43 16.86 11.88
N GLU A 311 13.02 18.10 12.16
CA GLU A 311 11.89 18.75 11.49
C GLU A 311 12.33 20.11 10.93
N SER A 312 12.08 20.33 9.64
CA SER A 312 12.41 21.54 8.88
C SER A 312 11.28 21.90 7.92
N GLU A 313 11.37 23.05 7.25
CA GLU A 313 10.37 23.47 6.24
C GLU A 313 10.24 22.48 5.07
N SER A 314 11.34 21.78 4.74
CA SER A 314 11.38 20.77 3.68
C SER A 314 10.88 19.39 4.10
N GLY A 315 10.57 19.18 5.39
CA GLY A 315 9.96 17.95 5.88
C GLY A 315 10.52 17.46 7.22
N ILE A 316 10.13 16.23 7.56
CA ILE A 316 10.45 15.55 8.82
C ILE A 316 11.27 14.30 8.51
N ILE A 317 12.38 14.10 9.23
CA ILE A 317 13.20 12.90 9.22
C ILE A 317 13.14 12.24 10.59
N ASN A 318 12.97 10.92 10.63
CA ASN A 318 13.05 10.13 11.85
C ASN A 318 14.20 9.13 11.73
N GLU A 319 15.10 9.13 12.70
CA GLU A 319 16.32 8.31 12.69
C GLU A 319 16.45 7.52 13.98
N ARG A 320 16.71 6.21 13.85
CA ARG A 320 16.87 5.33 15.02
C ARG A 320 18.29 5.39 15.53
N ILE A 321 18.50 5.82 16.76
CA ILE A 321 19.80 5.91 17.42
C ILE A 321 19.99 4.77 18.42
N LEU A 322 21.12 4.06 18.33
CA LEU A 322 21.52 3.04 19.29
C LEU A 322 22.59 3.61 20.24
N LYS A 323 22.23 3.79 21.51
CA LYS A 323 23.13 4.19 22.60
C LYS A 323 23.75 2.95 23.23
N ILE A 324 25.08 2.86 23.20
CA ILE A 324 25.89 1.77 23.78
C ILE A 324 26.80 2.26 24.90
#